data_AF-A0A844ECT7-F1
#
_entry.id   AF-A0A844ECT7-F1
#
_cell.length_a   1.000
_cell.length_b   1.000
_cell.length_c   1.000
_cell.angle_alpha   90.00
_cell.angle_beta   90.00
_cell.angle_gamma   90.00
#
_symmetry.space_group_name_H-M   'P 1'
#
loop_
_entity.id
_entity.type
_entity.pdbx_description
1 polymer ?
#
loop_
_entity_poly.entity_id
_entity_poly.type
_entity_poly.pdbx_seq_one_letter_code
_entity_poly.pdbx_strand_id
1 'polypeptide(L)'
;DKVISYSKQHKFKLKHQNKLNEHGSHFEGTVNVGRQAQTLVITIPFDKGWQVSVDGKPQPLKKVADGLTGVQLTPGFHRVAFNYHVKGLLLGATLSLIGLLCLSGTAVLRRHWSKV
;
A
#
# COMPACT_ATOMS: atom_id res chain seq x y z
N ASP A 1 35.89 -2.01 9.53
CA ASP A 1 35.30 -1.17 8.46
C ASP A 1 34.08 -0.38 8.92
N LYS A 2 34.15 0.96 8.86
CA LYS A 2 33.09 1.88 9.35
C LYS A 2 31.75 1.70 8.63
N VAL A 3 31.75 1.31 7.36
CA VAL A 3 30.57 1.20 6.49
C VAL A 3 29.55 0.17 7.00
N ILE A 4 30.02 -0.96 7.54
CA ILE A 4 29.14 -2.03 8.06
C ILE A 4 28.41 -1.57 9.33
N SER A 5 29.03 -0.71 10.14
CA SER A 5 28.45 -0.17 11.39
C SER A 5 27.32 0.83 11.13
N TYR A 6 27.47 1.73 10.14
CA TYR A 6 26.42 2.67 9.76
C TYR A 6 25.17 1.98 9.20
N SER A 7 25.34 0.88 8.47
CA SER A 7 24.20 0.11 7.92
C SER A 7 23.31 -0.47 9.02
N LYS A 8 23.88 -0.92 10.15
CA LYS A 8 23.13 -1.53 11.27
C LYS A 8 22.17 -0.56 11.94
N GLN A 9 22.52 0.73 11.97
CA GLN A 9 21.75 1.78 12.66
C GLN A 9 20.55 2.27 11.84
N HIS A 10 20.57 2.08 10.52
CA HIS A 10 19.53 2.52 9.59
C HIS A 10 18.67 1.36 9.04
N LYS A 11 18.78 0.14 9.61
CA LYS A 11 17.99 -1.00 9.15
C LYS A 11 16.53 -0.82 9.58
N PHE A 12 15.66 -0.63 8.60
CA PHE A 12 14.22 -0.78 8.79
C PHE A 12 13.94 -2.19 9.29
N LYS A 13 13.59 -2.33 10.57
CA LYS A 13 13.27 -3.63 11.15
C LYS A 13 11.80 -3.90 10.90
N LEU A 14 11.52 -4.77 9.93
CA LEU A 14 10.18 -5.25 9.64
C LEU A 14 9.63 -6.00 10.85
N LYS A 15 8.44 -5.63 11.29
CA LYS A 15 7.71 -6.35 12.33
C LYS A 15 6.94 -7.49 11.65
N HIS A 16 7.06 -8.71 12.16
CA HIS A 16 6.39 -9.92 11.62
C HIS A 16 6.74 -10.28 10.16
N GLN A 17 8.03 -10.59 9.91
CA GLN A 17 8.52 -11.02 8.59
C GLN A 17 7.71 -12.18 7.99
N ASN A 18 7.23 -13.12 8.82
CA ASN A 18 6.42 -14.25 8.36
C ASN A 18 5.05 -13.87 7.77
N LYS A 19 4.48 -12.71 8.13
CA LYS A 19 3.15 -12.28 7.65
C LYS A 19 3.18 -11.48 6.35
N LEU A 20 4.36 -11.08 5.87
CA LEU A 20 4.50 -10.38 4.60
C LEU A 20 4.09 -11.25 3.41
N ASN A 21 4.27 -12.56 3.55
CA ASN A 21 4.04 -13.56 2.50
C ASN A 21 2.56 -13.86 2.24
N GLU A 22 1.65 -13.44 3.13
CA GLU A 22 0.25 -13.83 3.04
C GLU A 22 -0.57 -12.88 2.15
N HIS A 23 -0.26 -11.58 2.12
CA HIS A 23 -1.04 -10.62 1.36
C HIS A 23 -0.24 -9.50 0.65
N GLY A 24 1.07 -9.33 0.88
CA GLY A 24 1.96 -8.40 0.17
C GLY A 24 1.58 -6.91 0.14
N SER A 25 0.39 -6.56 0.64
CA SER A 25 -0.27 -5.27 0.54
C SER A 25 -0.11 -4.43 1.80
N HIS A 26 0.36 -5.04 2.89
CA HIS A 26 0.65 -4.32 4.14
C HIS A 26 2.01 -4.72 4.67
N PHE A 27 2.87 -3.73 4.92
CA PHE A 27 4.13 -3.94 5.61
C PHE A 27 4.36 -2.86 6.66
N GLU A 28 4.93 -3.28 7.78
CA GLU A 28 5.18 -2.41 8.92
C GLU A 28 6.61 -2.62 9.42
N GLY A 29 7.26 -1.54 9.80
CA GLY A 29 8.54 -1.61 10.48
C GLY A 29 8.84 -0.37 11.30
N THR A 30 9.95 -0.42 12.01
CA THR A 30 10.45 0.69 12.80
C THR A 30 11.73 1.24 12.22
N VAL A 31 11.89 2.56 12.31
CA VAL A 31 13.08 3.28 11.87
C VAL A 31 13.48 4.29 12.95
N ASN A 32 14.77 4.44 13.16
CA ASN A 32 15.33 5.51 13.97
C ASN A 32 15.94 6.56 13.04
N VAL A 33 15.42 7.78 13.09
CA VAL A 33 15.75 8.87 12.16
C VAL A 33 16.63 9.88 12.88
N GLY A 34 17.83 10.11 12.34
CA GLY A 34 18.75 11.14 12.83
C GLY A 34 18.37 12.56 12.36
N ARG A 35 18.98 13.59 12.94
CA ARG A 35 18.66 15.00 12.62
C ARG A 35 19.01 15.43 11.19
N GLN A 36 19.95 14.75 10.53
CA GLN A 36 20.50 15.14 9.23
C GLN A 36 19.77 14.52 8.02
N ALA A 37 19.04 13.41 8.20
CA ALA A 37 18.39 12.69 7.11
C ALA A 37 16.95 12.32 7.48
N GLN A 38 16.03 13.24 7.21
CA GLN A 38 14.62 13.19 7.61
C GLN A 38 13.71 12.56 6.53
N THR A 39 14.29 11.93 5.51
CA THR A 39 13.51 11.30 4.43
C THR A 39 13.85 9.82 4.41
N LEU A 40 12.85 8.99 4.74
CA LEU A 40 12.94 7.56 4.53
C LEU A 40 12.62 7.28 3.07
N VAL A 41 13.60 6.72 2.36
CA VAL A 41 13.46 6.28 0.97
C VAL A 41 13.29 4.77 0.96
N ILE A 42 12.33 4.28 0.18
CA ILE A 42 12.04 2.86 0.02
C ILE A 42 12.24 2.51 -1.44
N THR A 43 12.85 1.35 -1.70
CA THR A 43 13.15 0.85 -3.07
C THR A 43 11.89 0.30 -3.77
N ILE A 44 10.71 0.82 -3.41
CA ILE A 44 9.44 0.51 -4.05
C ILE A 44 9.08 1.70 -4.96
N PRO A 45 8.74 1.47 -6.24
CA PRO A 45 8.29 2.54 -7.12
C PRO A 45 7.09 3.30 -6.54
N PHE A 46 7.07 4.61 -6.72
CA PHE A 46 5.96 5.47 -6.29
C PHE A 46 4.68 5.10 -7.06
N ASP A 47 3.64 4.74 -6.31
CA ASP A 47 2.31 4.42 -6.84
C ASP A 47 1.23 5.14 -6.02
N LYS A 48 0.16 5.56 -6.69
CA LYS A 48 -0.95 6.30 -6.07
C LYS A 48 -1.80 5.44 -5.12
N GLY A 49 -1.71 4.12 -5.22
CA GLY A 49 -2.38 3.15 -4.35
C GLY A 49 -1.69 2.95 -3.00
N TRP A 50 -0.43 3.37 -2.85
CA TRP A 50 0.26 3.32 -1.57
C TRP A 50 -0.27 4.39 -0.61
N GLN A 51 -0.50 3.98 0.63
CA GLN A 51 -0.79 4.83 1.77
C GLN A 51 0.22 4.53 2.87
N VAL A 52 0.72 5.56 3.54
CA VAL A 52 1.64 5.40 4.66
C VAL A 52 1.08 6.05 5.91
N SER A 53 1.29 5.38 7.04
CA SER A 53 0.99 5.88 8.37
C SER A 53 2.27 5.89 9.20
N VAL A 54 2.60 7.04 9.77
CA VAL A 54 3.72 7.23 10.69
C VAL A 54 3.14 7.40 12.08
N ASP A 55 3.50 6.50 13.00
CA ASP A 55 2.96 6.43 14.37
C ASP A 55 1.43 6.40 14.43
N GLY A 56 0.81 5.75 13.44
CA GLY A 56 -0.64 5.65 13.30
C GLY A 56 -1.31 6.85 12.63
N LYS A 57 -0.57 7.91 12.27
CA LYS A 57 -1.11 9.07 11.56
C LYS A 57 -0.79 9.00 10.05
N PRO A 58 -1.77 9.18 9.16
CA PRO A 58 -1.52 9.21 7.72
C PRO A 58 -0.52 10.31 7.36
N GLN A 59 0.43 9.99 6.49
CA GLN A 59 1.41 10.93 5.97
C GLN A 59 1.41 10.90 4.44
N PRO A 60 1.66 12.04 3.77
CA PRO A 60 1.77 12.08 2.32
C PRO A 60 3.06 11.41 1.85
N LEU A 61 2.94 10.55 0.84
CA LEU A 61 4.08 9.99 0.12
C LEU A 61 4.60 10.98 -0.93
N LYS A 62 5.92 11.03 -1.08
CA LYS A 62 6.61 11.81 -2.10
C LYS A 62 7.36 10.89 -3.06
N LYS A 63 7.40 11.26 -4.34
CA LYS A 63 8.28 10.64 -5.32
C LYS A 63 9.70 11.18 -5.11
N VAL A 64 10.66 10.30 -4.92
CA VAL A 64 12.08 10.62 -4.67
C VAL A 64 12.97 9.78 -5.58
N ALA A 65 14.22 10.18 -5.79
CA ALA A 65 15.23 9.42 -6.55
C ALA A 65 14.68 8.77 -7.85
N ASP A 66 14.27 9.62 -8.80
CA ASP A 66 13.71 9.26 -10.13
C ASP A 66 12.42 8.43 -10.18
N GLY A 67 11.91 7.94 -9.05
CA GLY A 67 10.65 7.20 -9.03
C GLY A 67 10.38 6.34 -7.84
N LEU A 68 11.23 6.40 -6.82
CA LEU A 68 11.05 5.69 -5.57
C LEU A 68 10.08 6.40 -4.64
N THR A 69 9.57 5.62 -3.69
CA THR A 69 8.65 6.10 -2.66
C THR A 69 9.44 6.67 -1.49
N GLY A 70 9.16 7.91 -1.12
CA GLY A 70 9.76 8.60 0.02
C GLY A 70 8.70 9.10 1.01
N VAL A 71 9.01 9.04 2.30
CA VAL A 71 8.20 9.65 3.36
C VAL A 71 9.08 10.55 4.23
N GLN A 72 8.57 11.72 4.56
CA GLN A 72 9.25 12.67 5.45
C GLN A 72 8.95 12.29 6.90
N LEU A 73 10.00 12.17 7.71
CA LEU A 73 9.94 11.76 9.11
C LEU A 73 10.65 12.79 9.96
N THR A 74 10.13 13.04 11.15
CA THR A 74 10.83 13.83 12.16
C THR A 74 12.01 13.05 12.74
N PRO A 75 13.00 13.71 13.36
CA PRO A 75 14.05 13.02 14.10
C PRO A 75 13.46 12.27 15.29
N GLY A 76 13.81 10.99 15.44
CA GLY A 76 13.28 10.15 16.51
C GLY A 76 12.99 8.71 16.07
N PHE A 77 12.41 7.95 16.98
CA PHE A 77 11.97 6.59 16.72
C PHE A 77 10.53 6.59 16.22
N HIS A 78 10.31 6.04 15.03
CA HIS A 78 9.02 6.06 14.38
C HIS A 78 8.61 4.66 13.93
N ARG A 79 7.33 4.36 14.05
CA ARG A 79 6.68 3.17 13.50
C ARG A 79 6.01 3.54 12.20
N VAL A 80 6.45 2.94 11.10
CA VAL A 80 5.93 3.25 9.76
C VAL A 80 5.20 2.02 9.22
N ALA A 81 3.94 2.21 8.82
CA ALA A 81 3.11 1.19 8.22
C ALA A 81 2.69 1.64 6.81
N PHE A 82 2.84 0.76 5.83
CA PHE A 82 2.43 0.97 4.45
C PHE A 82 1.30 0.03 4.11
N ASN A 83 0.24 0.58 3.51
CA ASN A 83 -0.92 -0.15 3.03
C ASN A 83 -1.11 0.13 1.54
N TYR A 84 -1.32 -0.90 0.74
CA TYR A 84 -1.64 -0.81 -0.67
C TYR A 84 -3.14 -0.93 -0.88
N HIS A 85 -3.74 0.09 -1.49
CA HIS A 85 -5.13 0.10 -1.88
C HIS A 85 -5.25 0.08 -3.40
N VAL A 86 -5.82 -1.00 -3.93
CA VAL A 86 -6.05 -1.17 -5.37
C VAL A 86 -7.14 -0.21 -5.84
N LYS A 87 -6.73 0.90 -6.44
CA LYS A 87 -7.66 1.86 -7.05
C LYS A 87 -8.35 1.21 -8.25
N GLY A 88 -9.67 1.23 -8.26
CA GLY A 88 -10.48 0.68 -9.36
C GLY A 88 -11.07 -0.71 -9.10
N LEU A 89 -10.64 -1.43 -8.05
CA LEU A 89 -11.25 -2.71 -7.70
C LEU A 89 -12.74 -2.54 -7.33
N LEU A 90 -13.07 -1.50 -6.56
CA LEU A 90 -14.47 -1.17 -6.24
C LEU A 90 -15.27 -0.81 -7.50
N LEU A 91 -14.70 0.01 -8.40
CA LEU A 91 -15.35 0.38 -9.66
C LEU A 91 -15.62 -0.85 -10.54
N GLY A 92 -14.62 -1.72 -10.72
CA GLY A 92 -14.77 -2.96 -11.47
C GLY A 92 -15.81 -3.91 -10.86
N ALA A 93 -15.84 -4.01 -9.52
CA ALA A 93 -16.83 -4.81 -8.80
C ALA A 93 -18.26 -4.26 -9.03
N THR A 94 -18.45 -2.95 -8.96
CA THR A 94 -19.78 -2.32 -9.22
C THR A 94 -20.24 -2.54 -10.66
N LEU A 95 -19.35 -2.38 -11.64
CA LEU A 95 -19.65 -2.62 -13.06
C LEU A 95 -20.01 -4.09 -13.32
N SER A 96 -19.27 -5.02 -12.70
CA SER A 96 -19.55 -6.45 -12.81
C SER A 96 -20.91 -6.81 -12.21
N LEU A 97 -21.26 -6.21 -11.06
CA LEU A 97 -22.56 -6.41 -10.42
C LEU A 97 -23.70 -5.89 -11.30
N ILE A 98 -23.56 -4.70 -11.89
CA ILE A 98 -24.55 -4.13 -12.81
C ILE A 98 -24.73 -5.03 -14.04
N GLY A 99 -23.62 -5.50 -14.62
CA GLY A 99 -23.66 -6.43 -15.75
C GLY A 99 -24.37 -7.73 -15.41
N LEU A 100 -24.10 -8.30 -14.24
CA LEU A 100 -24.75 -9.51 -13.75
C LEU A 100 -26.27 -9.30 -13.56
N LEU A 101 -26.67 -8.16 -13.01
CA LEU A 101 -28.08 -7.81 -12.85
C LEU A 101 -28.79 -7.67 -14.20
N CYS A 102 -28.18 -6.99 -15.17
CA CYS A 102 -28.73 -6.87 -16.53
C CYS A 102 -28.87 -8.24 -17.22
N LEU A 103 -27.86 -9.10 -17.08
CA LEU A 103 -27.87 -10.44 -17.66
C LEU A 103 -28.94 -11.33 -17.00
N SER A 104 -29.08 -11.27 -15.67
CA SER A 104 -30.13 -12.00 -14.97
C SER A 104 -31.53 -11.50 -15.34
N GLY A 105 -31.74 -10.19 -15.46
CA GLY A 105 -33.02 -9.59 -15.86
C GLY A 105 -33.45 -10.02 -17.26
N THR A 106 -32.53 -9.96 -18.23
CA THR A 106 -32.81 -10.42 -19.60
C THR A 106 -33.08 -11.93 -19.68
N ALA A 107 -32.36 -12.75 -18.91
CA ALA A 107 -32.58 -14.19 -18.85
C ALA A 107 -33.97 -14.56 -18.28
N VAL A 108 -34.42 -13.86 -17.24
CA VAL A 108 -35.74 -14.08 -16.62
C VAL A 108 -36.87 -13.65 -17.57
N LEU A 109 -36.75 -12.47 -18.20
CA LEU A 109 -37.73 -11.98 -19.18
C LEU A 109 -37.84 -12.93 -20.38
N ARG A 110 -36.70 -13.40 -20.91
CA ARG A 110 -36.67 -14.37 -22.01
C ARG A 110 -37.31 -15.71 -21.62
N ARG A 111 -37.08 -16.20 -20.40
CA ARG A 111 -37.75 -17.40 -19.88
C ARG A 111 -39.24 -17.22 -19.69
N HIS A 112 -39.69 -16.02 -19.31
CA HIS A 112 -41.11 -15.73 -19.10
C HIS A 112 -41.87 -15.62 -20.42
N TRP A 113 -41.25 -15.07 -21.47
CA TRP A 113 -41.84 -14.98 -22.81
C TRP A 113 -41.82 -16.31 -23.58
N SER A 114 -40.92 -17.23 -23.24
CA SER A 114 -40.91 -18.57 -23.84
C SER A 114 -41.98 -19.51 -23.26
N LYS A 115 -42.58 -19.16 -22.12
CA LYS A 115 -43.59 -19.98 -21.42
C LYS A 115 -45.03 -19.51 -21.65
N VAL A 116 -45.23 -18.33 -22.23
CA VAL A 116 -46.52 -17.81 -22.72
C VAL A 116 -46.64 -18.15 -24.19
#